data_AF-A0A7W0VT52-F1
#
_entry.id   AF-A0A7W0VT52-F1
#
_cell.length_a   1.000
_cell.length_b   1.000
_cell.length_c   1.000
_cell.angle_alpha   90.00
_cell.angle_beta   90.00
_cell.angle_gamma   90.00
#
_symmetry.space_group_name_H-M   'P 1'
#
loop_
_entity.id
_entity.type
_entity.pdbx_description
1 polymer ?
#
loop_
_entity_poly.entity_id
_entity_poly.type
_entity_poly.pdbx_seq_one_letter_code
_entity_poly.pdbx_strand_id
1 'polypeptide(L)'
;MRFCVVLLLAAVGSCSGGGAKQIAIGPTPAPRTTGTLAGPLCQYDQCSCADATHDPGVAEGGRKRFEIKLKSSQHLWASLPGDTVLYKTVEKPEVCFYVDLAPGQHPIRLRASNPNGVSAELQVREIGAKAKTMYSTFTFECGHPGVCSFEELDALKSTYAAVERGLHDKCGSTRIKNIGWDHGKAPDGSHPSELVIEATLDVYKFMPQKASGDPTCGPGDARRDGEPTGEPAGPPDGTDPAP
;
A
#
# COMPACT_ATOMS: atom_id res chain seq x y z
N MET A 1 -26.34 39.63 -54.73
CA MET A 1 -26.66 38.50 -53.83
C MET A 1 -25.43 37.62 -53.70
N ARG A 2 -24.78 37.61 -52.54
CA ARG A 2 -23.78 36.60 -52.13
C ARG A 2 -23.63 36.70 -50.60
N PHE A 3 -24.31 35.82 -49.89
CA PHE A 3 -24.18 35.66 -48.44
C PHE A 3 -23.05 34.66 -48.16
N CYS A 4 -21.95 35.13 -47.55
CA CYS A 4 -20.93 34.27 -46.96
C CYS A 4 -21.35 33.96 -45.52
N VAL A 5 -21.83 32.75 -45.27
CA VAL A 5 -22.08 32.22 -43.93
C VAL A 5 -20.79 31.53 -43.47
N VAL A 6 -20.12 32.12 -42.47
CA VAL A 6 -18.98 31.51 -41.78
C VAL A 6 -19.52 30.70 -40.61
N LEU A 7 -19.43 29.36 -40.72
CA LEU A 7 -19.81 28.42 -39.67
C LEU A 7 -18.60 28.21 -38.75
N LEU A 8 -18.62 28.82 -37.56
CA LEU A 8 -17.65 28.57 -36.49
C LEU A 8 -18.04 27.28 -35.75
N LEU A 9 -17.34 26.18 -36.05
CA LEU A 9 -17.41 24.96 -35.24
C LEU A 9 -16.61 25.16 -33.94
N ALA A 10 -17.32 25.38 -32.83
CA ALA A 10 -16.76 25.31 -31.49
C ALA A 10 -16.56 23.83 -31.12
N ALA A 11 -15.31 23.35 -31.18
CA ALA A 11 -14.94 22.05 -30.63
C ALA A 11 -14.93 22.13 -29.10
N VAL A 12 -16.02 21.69 -28.47
CA VAL A 12 -16.05 21.39 -27.03
C VAL A 12 -15.20 20.15 -26.81
N GLY A 13 -13.92 20.38 -26.51
CA GLY A 13 -13.01 19.35 -26.01
C GLY A 13 -13.49 18.89 -24.64
N SER A 14 -14.11 17.71 -24.59
CA SER A 14 -14.43 17.03 -23.34
C SER A 14 -13.11 16.51 -22.75
N CYS A 15 -12.49 17.32 -21.89
CA CYS A 15 -11.42 16.86 -21.02
C CYS A 15 -12.01 15.81 -20.08
N SER A 16 -11.92 14.53 -20.46
CA SER A 16 -12.15 13.39 -19.59
C SER A 16 -11.01 13.36 -18.56
N GLY A 17 -11.08 14.26 -17.57
CA GLY A 17 -10.22 14.21 -16.40
C GLY A 17 -10.46 12.90 -15.67
N GLY A 18 -9.43 12.07 -15.58
CA GLY A 18 -9.47 10.84 -14.78
C GLY A 18 -9.84 11.20 -13.35
N GLY A 19 -11.08 10.91 -12.97
CA GLY A 19 -11.59 11.18 -11.63
C GLY A 19 -10.75 10.42 -10.62
N ALA A 20 -10.19 11.13 -9.65
CA ALA A 20 -9.58 10.51 -8.49
C ALA A 20 -10.62 9.58 -7.85
N LYS A 21 -10.28 8.31 -7.67
CA LYS A 21 -11.15 7.35 -7.00
C LYS A 21 -11.28 7.77 -5.54
N GLN A 22 -12.42 8.35 -5.18
CA GLN A 22 -12.75 8.68 -3.78
C GLN A 22 -12.77 7.39 -2.96
N ILE A 23 -12.10 7.37 -1.80
CA ILE A 23 -12.06 6.20 -0.92
C ILE A 23 -13.08 6.43 0.18
N ALA A 24 -14.10 5.58 0.25
CA ALA A 24 -15.09 5.67 1.31
C ALA A 24 -14.43 5.50 2.69
N ILE A 25 -14.49 6.56 3.50
CA ILE A 25 -14.06 6.53 4.89
C ILE A 25 -15.20 5.92 5.72
N GLY A 26 -15.08 4.63 5.98
CA GLY A 26 -16.01 3.89 6.84
C GLY A 26 -15.77 4.16 8.33
N PRO A 27 -16.59 3.55 9.21
CA PRO A 27 -16.39 3.63 10.64
C PRO A 27 -15.01 3.10 11.03
N THR A 28 -14.43 3.68 12.09
CA THR A 28 -13.16 3.22 12.64
C THR A 28 -13.27 1.76 13.09
N PRO A 29 -12.32 0.87 12.71
CA PRO A 29 -12.35 -0.52 13.14
C PRO A 29 -12.27 -0.65 14.67
N ALA A 30 -12.67 -1.81 15.20
CA ALA A 30 -12.52 -2.09 16.62
C ALA A 30 -11.03 -1.96 17.04
N PRO A 31 -10.74 -1.42 18.24
CA PRO A 31 -9.38 -1.22 18.74
C PRO A 31 -8.76 -2.55 19.23
N ARG A 32 -8.62 -3.52 18.33
CA ARG A 32 -8.01 -4.82 18.61
C ARG A 32 -7.34 -5.38 17.36
N THR A 33 -6.26 -6.13 17.56
CA THR A 33 -5.63 -6.88 16.48
C THR A 33 -6.42 -8.17 16.24
N THR A 34 -6.70 -8.48 14.97
CA THR A 34 -7.36 -9.71 14.51
C THR A 34 -6.61 -10.30 13.33
N GLY A 35 -6.80 -11.59 13.08
CA GLY A 35 -6.12 -12.33 12.01
C GLY A 35 -4.94 -13.15 12.52
N THR A 36 -4.24 -13.79 11.59
CA THR A 36 -3.10 -14.67 11.89
C THR A 36 -1.79 -13.90 11.79
N LEU A 37 -1.15 -13.66 12.93
CA LEU A 37 0.22 -13.16 13.00
C LEU A 37 1.21 -14.32 12.82
N ALA A 38 2.40 -14.04 12.28
CA ALA A 38 3.35 -15.06 11.86
C ALA A 38 4.73 -14.88 12.51
N GLY A 39 5.47 -15.98 12.67
CA GLY A 39 6.85 -15.95 13.11
C GLY A 39 7.06 -15.95 14.63
N PRO A 40 8.32 -16.12 15.08
CA PRO A 40 8.67 -16.37 16.48
C PRO A 40 8.60 -15.11 17.35
N LEU A 41 8.54 -13.92 16.73
CA LEU A 41 8.42 -12.65 17.45
C LEU A 41 6.98 -12.34 17.85
N CYS A 42 6.01 -13.16 17.44
CA CYS A 42 4.60 -12.98 17.75
C CYS A 42 4.12 -14.00 18.78
N GLN A 43 3.39 -13.51 19.78
CA GLN A 43 2.67 -14.31 20.75
C GLN A 43 1.22 -13.79 20.81
N TYR A 44 0.27 -14.64 20.39
CA TYR A 44 -1.15 -14.26 20.24
C TYR A 44 -1.33 -13.07 19.29
N ASP A 45 -1.76 -11.92 19.82
CA ASP A 45 -2.08 -10.69 19.11
C ASP A 45 -0.99 -9.61 19.25
N GLN A 46 0.16 -9.95 19.83
CA GLN A 46 1.27 -9.05 20.08
C GLN A 46 2.54 -9.56 19.42
N CYS A 47 3.35 -8.67 18.86
CA CYS A 47 4.69 -8.99 18.40
C CYS A 47 5.72 -7.98 18.89
N SER A 48 6.99 -8.39 18.94
CA SER A 48 8.14 -7.51 19.12
C SER A 48 8.71 -7.07 17.78
N CYS A 49 9.20 -5.83 17.70
CA CYS A 49 9.96 -5.39 16.54
C CYS A 49 11.30 -6.14 16.48
N ALA A 50 11.74 -6.47 15.26
CA ALA A 50 12.99 -7.18 15.04
C ALA A 50 14.17 -6.24 15.21
N ASP A 51 15.19 -6.68 15.94
CA ASP A 51 16.46 -5.98 16.10
C ASP A 51 17.45 -6.39 15.01
N ALA A 52 17.30 -7.61 14.49
CA ALA A 52 18.06 -8.15 13.39
C ALA A 52 17.16 -8.77 12.32
N THR A 53 17.66 -8.83 11.09
CA THR A 53 16.89 -9.28 9.93
C THR A 53 16.39 -10.73 9.98
N HIS A 54 17.03 -11.57 10.79
CA HIS A 54 16.69 -12.99 10.90
C HIS A 54 15.69 -13.29 12.01
N ASP A 55 15.49 -12.37 12.95
CA ASP A 55 14.59 -12.54 14.11
C ASP A 55 13.15 -12.87 13.70
N PRO A 56 12.57 -12.26 12.62
CA PRO A 56 11.22 -12.60 12.20
C PRO A 56 11.06 -14.04 11.72
N GLY A 57 12.15 -14.79 11.50
CA GLY A 57 12.12 -16.12 10.90
C GLY A 57 11.75 -16.11 9.41
N VAL A 58 11.53 -17.31 8.86
CA VAL A 58 11.19 -17.52 7.44
C VAL A 58 9.73 -17.96 7.33
N ALA A 59 9.04 -17.47 6.28
CA ALA A 59 7.69 -17.92 5.94
C ALA A 59 7.69 -19.36 5.40
N GLU A 60 6.64 -20.12 5.72
CA GLU A 60 6.46 -21.49 5.23
C GLU A 60 5.56 -21.54 3.98
N GLY A 61 5.53 -22.69 3.30
CA GLY A 61 4.53 -22.97 2.25
C GLY A 61 4.62 -22.07 1.01
N GLY A 62 5.81 -21.57 0.67
CA GLY A 62 6.00 -20.68 -0.49
C GLY A 62 5.42 -19.28 -0.31
N ARG A 63 5.03 -18.91 0.90
CA ARG A 63 4.63 -17.55 1.29
C ARG A 63 5.87 -16.69 1.53
N LYS A 64 5.65 -15.39 1.69
CA LYS A 64 6.66 -14.40 2.04
C LYS A 64 6.26 -13.70 3.34
N ARG A 65 7.23 -13.50 4.23
CA ARG A 65 7.02 -12.82 5.50
C ARG A 65 7.22 -11.32 5.31
N PHE A 66 6.29 -10.55 5.82
CA PHE A 66 6.34 -9.09 5.85
C PHE A 66 6.32 -8.62 7.29
N GLU A 67 7.14 -7.64 7.60
CA GLU A 67 6.95 -6.79 8.76
C GLU A 67 6.07 -5.60 8.37
N ILE A 68 5.02 -5.37 9.16
CA ILE A 68 4.18 -4.18 9.10
C ILE A 68 4.37 -3.41 10.38
N LYS A 69 4.99 -2.24 10.27
CA LYS A 69 5.31 -1.36 11.39
C LYS A 69 4.42 -0.13 11.35
N LEU A 70 3.76 0.14 12.46
CA LEU A 70 2.90 1.31 12.65
C LEU A 70 3.51 2.23 13.69
N LYS A 71 3.70 3.51 13.35
CA LYS A 71 4.17 4.53 14.31
C LYS A 71 3.27 5.75 14.30
N SER A 72 3.00 6.27 15.49
CA SER A 72 2.24 7.51 15.72
C SER A 72 2.18 7.79 17.23
N SER A 73 1.76 8.98 17.63
CA SER A 73 1.24 9.22 18.99
C SER A 73 -0.24 8.85 19.15
N GLN A 74 -0.89 8.44 18.06
CA GLN A 74 -2.34 8.23 17.95
C GLN A 74 -2.67 6.75 17.73
N HIS A 75 -3.96 6.42 17.72
CA HIS A 75 -4.45 5.10 17.30
C HIS A 75 -4.30 4.92 15.79
N LEU A 76 -3.81 3.75 15.36
CA LEU A 76 -3.74 3.38 13.95
C LEU A 76 -4.29 1.98 13.72
N TRP A 77 -4.87 1.76 12.54
CA TRP A 77 -5.29 0.45 12.08
C TRP A 77 -4.70 0.20 10.69
N ALA A 78 -4.10 -0.96 10.48
CA ALA A 78 -3.78 -1.48 9.15
C ALA A 78 -4.62 -2.71 8.87
N SER A 79 -5.35 -2.71 7.75
CA SER A 79 -6.16 -3.84 7.31
C SER A 79 -5.52 -4.52 6.10
N LEU A 80 -5.58 -5.85 6.08
CA LEU A 80 -5.12 -6.74 5.01
C LEU A 80 -6.30 -7.60 4.53
N PRO A 81 -6.13 -8.40 3.46
CA PRO A 81 -7.21 -9.27 2.98
C PRO A 81 -7.73 -10.24 4.06
N GLY A 82 -9.00 -10.62 3.93
CA GLY A 82 -9.72 -11.39 4.95
C GLY A 82 -10.08 -10.51 6.16
N ASP A 83 -10.05 -11.10 7.35
CA ASP A 83 -10.44 -10.43 8.61
C ASP A 83 -9.22 -9.90 9.40
N THR A 84 -8.12 -9.63 8.71
CA THR A 84 -6.86 -9.21 9.36
C THR A 84 -6.86 -7.70 9.60
N VAL A 85 -6.83 -7.32 10.86
CA VAL A 85 -6.71 -5.93 11.32
C VAL A 85 -5.56 -5.86 12.32
N LEU A 86 -4.60 -4.98 12.06
CA LEU A 86 -3.44 -4.75 12.90
C LEU A 86 -3.65 -3.42 13.62
N TYR A 87 -3.67 -3.43 14.95
CA TYR A 87 -4.07 -2.28 15.73
C TYR A 87 -2.95 -1.77 16.64
N LYS A 88 -2.69 -0.46 16.55
CA LYS A 88 -1.69 0.25 17.33
C LYS A 88 -2.39 1.20 18.31
N THR A 89 -2.06 1.12 19.60
CA THR A 89 -2.60 1.98 20.67
C THR A 89 -1.79 3.26 20.83
N VAL A 90 -2.32 4.24 21.56
CA VAL A 90 -1.60 5.47 21.95
C VAL A 90 -0.45 5.23 22.93
N GLU A 91 -0.51 4.16 23.73
CA GLU A 91 0.46 3.85 24.78
C GLU A 91 1.82 3.40 24.23
N LYS A 92 1.83 2.86 23.01
CA LYS A 92 3.06 2.45 22.31
C LYS A 92 3.31 3.41 21.15
N PRO A 93 4.47 4.08 21.07
CA PRO A 93 4.77 4.97 19.94
C PRO A 93 4.94 4.20 18.63
N GLU A 94 5.38 2.94 18.72
CA GLU A 94 5.60 2.02 17.61
C GLU A 94 5.11 0.61 17.97
N VAL A 95 4.60 -0.12 16.98
CA VAL A 95 4.36 -1.58 17.06
C VAL A 95 4.71 -2.22 15.72
N CYS A 96 5.22 -3.46 15.78
CA CYS A 96 5.47 -4.29 14.61
C CYS A 96 4.53 -5.49 14.61
N PHE A 97 4.12 -5.88 13.42
CA PHE A 97 3.36 -7.10 13.16
C PHE A 97 4.07 -7.87 12.05
N TYR A 98 3.94 -9.19 12.08
CA TYR A 98 4.46 -10.04 11.02
C TYR A 98 3.33 -10.85 10.42
N VAL A 99 3.27 -10.84 9.10
CA VAL A 99 2.27 -11.58 8.34
C VAL A 99 2.95 -12.33 7.22
N ASP A 100 2.50 -13.55 6.97
CA ASP A 100 2.93 -14.30 5.79
C ASP A 100 1.90 -14.09 4.70
N LEU A 101 2.30 -13.62 3.52
CA LEU A 101 1.43 -13.43 2.36
C LEU A 101 1.81 -14.41 1.25
N ALA A 102 0.82 -14.99 0.59
CA ALA A 102 1.03 -15.79 -0.61
C ALA A 102 1.39 -14.88 -1.81
N PRO A 103 2.00 -15.41 -2.88
CA PRO A 103 2.12 -14.65 -4.12
C PRO A 103 0.74 -14.19 -4.64
N GLY A 104 0.66 -12.97 -5.18
CA GLY A 104 -0.57 -12.34 -5.64
C GLY A 104 -0.77 -10.92 -5.11
N GLN A 105 -1.98 -10.38 -5.32
CA GLN A 105 -2.33 -9.02 -4.92
C GLN A 105 -2.99 -8.99 -3.55
N HIS A 106 -2.46 -8.15 -2.65
CA HIS A 106 -2.97 -7.96 -1.29
C HIS A 106 -3.24 -6.47 -1.04
N PRO A 107 -4.50 -6.01 -1.11
CA PRO A 107 -4.83 -4.67 -0.66
C PRO A 107 -4.46 -4.49 0.82
N ILE A 108 -3.72 -3.43 1.11
CA ILE A 108 -3.44 -2.95 2.45
C ILE A 108 -4.06 -1.57 2.61
N ARG A 109 -4.71 -1.37 3.76
CA ARG A 109 -5.37 -0.09 4.09
C ARG A 109 -4.88 0.42 5.43
N LEU A 110 -4.33 1.63 5.46
CA LEU A 110 -4.04 2.36 6.70
C LEU A 110 -5.23 3.24 7.04
N ARG A 111 -5.60 3.27 8.32
CA ARG A 111 -6.62 4.15 8.88
C ARG A 111 -6.05 4.89 10.09
N ALA A 112 -6.20 6.21 10.09
CA ALA A 112 -5.95 7.07 11.23
C ALA A 112 -7.15 7.99 11.49
N SER A 113 -7.43 8.30 12.75
CA SER A 113 -8.54 9.15 13.16
C SER A 113 -8.20 9.88 14.45
N ASN A 114 -8.19 11.21 14.40
CA ASN A 114 -8.02 12.08 15.56
C ASN A 114 -8.70 13.43 15.29
N PRO A 115 -9.63 13.90 16.16
CA PRO A 115 -10.30 15.18 15.97
C PRO A 115 -9.35 16.39 15.86
N ASN A 116 -8.16 16.31 16.45
CA ASN A 116 -7.18 17.40 16.45
C ASN A 116 -6.15 17.29 15.32
N GLY A 117 -6.46 16.47 14.30
CA GLY A 117 -5.59 16.19 13.19
C GLY A 117 -4.79 14.89 13.36
N VAL A 118 -4.58 14.19 12.26
CA VAL A 118 -3.95 12.86 12.24
C VAL A 118 -2.43 12.91 12.13
N SER A 119 -1.77 11.89 12.67
CA SER A 119 -0.36 11.58 12.46
C SER A 119 -0.25 10.09 12.23
N ALA A 120 0.43 9.67 11.17
CA ALA A 120 0.52 8.26 10.84
C ALA A 120 1.78 7.92 10.05
N GLU A 121 2.42 6.83 10.47
CA GLU A 121 3.49 6.19 9.73
C GLU A 121 3.17 4.70 9.57
N LEU A 122 3.27 4.21 8.34
CA LEU A 122 3.17 2.80 7.96
C LEU A 122 4.43 2.43 7.20
N GLN A 123 5.20 1.49 7.73
CA GLN A 123 6.29 0.84 7.00
C GLN A 123 5.93 -0.62 6.74
N VAL A 124 6.17 -1.08 5.51
CA VAL A 124 6.04 -2.48 5.09
C VAL A 124 7.40 -2.93 4.58
N ARG A 125 7.94 -4.00 5.17
CA ARG A 125 9.24 -4.55 4.80
C ARG A 125 9.11 -6.03 4.48
N GLU A 126 9.61 -6.47 3.33
CA GLU A 126 9.69 -7.90 2.98
C GLU A 126 10.93 -8.51 3.64
N ILE A 127 10.77 -9.64 4.32
CA ILE A 127 11.89 -10.39 4.90
C ILE A 127 12.52 -11.30 3.83
N GLY A 128 13.76 -10.97 3.45
CA GLY A 128 14.53 -11.70 2.45
C GLY A 128 15.17 -12.97 2.99
N ALA A 129 14.44 -14.08 2.98
CA ALA A 129 14.90 -15.36 3.53
C ALA A 129 16.28 -15.83 3.00
N LYS A 130 16.60 -15.56 1.73
CA LYS A 130 17.88 -15.96 1.12
C LYS A 130 18.99 -14.93 1.28
N ALA A 131 18.70 -13.67 1.00
CA ALA A 131 19.66 -12.57 1.12
C ALA A 131 19.94 -12.14 2.57
N LYS A 132 19.12 -12.59 3.53
CA LYS A 132 19.16 -12.19 4.94
C LYS A 132 19.12 -10.66 5.12
N THR A 133 18.32 -10.00 4.29
CA THR A 133 18.11 -8.54 4.27
C THR A 133 16.61 -8.22 4.38
N MET A 134 16.25 -7.00 4.79
CA MET A 134 14.87 -6.52 4.75
C MET A 134 14.72 -5.57 3.56
N TYR A 135 13.75 -5.81 2.68
CA TYR A 135 13.49 -4.93 1.52
C TYR A 135 12.40 -3.92 1.87
N SER A 136 12.69 -2.63 1.68
CA SER A 136 11.70 -1.57 1.89
C SER A 136 10.63 -1.64 0.80
N THR A 137 9.46 -2.17 1.16
CA THR A 137 8.39 -2.47 0.20
C THR A 137 7.46 -1.28 0.02
N PHE A 138 7.07 -0.65 1.13
CA PHE A 138 6.24 0.55 1.12
C PHE A 138 6.48 1.34 2.40
N THR A 139 6.56 2.65 2.28
CA THR A 139 6.64 3.56 3.43
C THR A 139 5.69 4.71 3.18
N PHE A 140 4.82 4.97 4.14
CA PHE A 140 3.99 6.15 4.24
C PHE A 140 4.28 6.84 5.56
N GLU A 141 4.45 8.15 5.53
CA GLU A 141 4.75 8.96 6.70
C GLU A 141 4.09 10.32 6.49
N CYS A 142 3.20 10.72 7.41
CA CYS A 142 2.64 12.06 7.42
C CYS A 142 2.46 12.55 8.86
N GLY A 143 2.99 13.73 9.17
CA GLY A 143 2.87 14.35 10.48
C GLY A 143 3.66 13.63 11.58
N HIS A 144 4.82 13.06 11.29
CA HIS A 144 5.70 12.46 12.30
C HIS A 144 7.07 13.18 12.35
N PRO A 145 7.41 13.93 13.43
CA PRO A 145 6.56 14.31 14.57
C PRO A 145 5.57 15.44 14.21
N GLY A 146 4.36 15.42 14.75
CA GLY A 146 3.39 16.52 14.62
C GLY A 146 2.01 16.08 14.15
N VAL A 147 1.42 16.88 13.26
CA VAL A 147 0.12 16.65 12.62
C VAL A 147 0.29 16.76 11.12
N CYS A 148 -0.27 15.80 10.39
CA CYS A 148 -0.25 15.72 8.95
C CYS A 148 -0.97 16.93 8.34
N SER A 149 -0.38 17.58 7.34
CA SER A 149 -1.01 18.69 6.62
C SER A 149 -1.50 18.24 5.23
N PHE A 150 -2.47 18.95 4.66
CA PHE A 150 -2.87 18.70 3.26
C PHE A 150 -1.73 18.92 2.25
N GLU A 151 -0.85 19.89 2.52
CA GLU A 151 0.32 20.16 1.69
C GLU A 151 1.30 18.98 1.71
N GLU A 152 1.60 18.44 2.90
CA GLU A 152 2.44 17.26 3.06
C GLU A 152 1.83 16.04 2.37
N LEU A 153 0.52 15.82 2.51
CA LEU A 153 -0.18 14.77 1.75
C LEU A 153 -0.04 14.99 0.25
N ASP A 154 -0.22 16.20 -0.28
CA ASP A 154 -0.10 16.40 -1.72
C ASP A 154 1.34 16.19 -2.22
N ALA A 155 2.34 16.64 -1.46
CA ALA A 155 3.75 16.41 -1.74
C ALA A 155 4.06 14.90 -1.80
N LEU A 156 3.54 14.10 -0.87
CA LEU A 156 3.71 12.65 -0.87
C LEU A 156 3.18 11.98 -2.16
N LYS A 157 2.10 12.48 -2.77
CA LYS A 157 1.57 11.92 -4.04
C LYS A 157 2.64 11.92 -5.11
N SER A 158 3.36 13.03 -5.22
CA SER A 158 4.40 13.21 -6.23
C SER A 158 5.56 12.23 -6.02
N THR A 159 5.94 11.97 -4.77
CA THR A 159 6.99 11.01 -4.41
C THR A 159 6.62 9.60 -4.86
N TYR A 160 5.38 9.15 -4.65
CA TYR A 160 4.96 7.82 -5.10
C TYR A 160 4.79 7.72 -6.61
N ALA A 161 4.33 8.79 -7.27
CA ALA A 161 4.24 8.83 -8.72
C ALA A 161 5.62 8.71 -9.39
N ALA A 162 6.68 9.16 -8.72
CA ALA A 162 8.05 9.04 -9.20
C ALA A 162 8.68 7.65 -9.02
N VAL A 163 8.05 6.75 -8.24
CA VAL A 163 8.59 5.39 -8.03
C VAL A 163 8.39 4.56 -9.28
N GLU A 164 9.50 4.33 -10.00
CA GLU A 164 9.51 3.57 -11.24
C GLU A 164 8.88 2.18 -11.03
N ARG A 165 7.80 1.91 -11.76
CA ARG A 165 7.05 0.65 -11.70
C ARG A 165 6.57 0.29 -10.28
N GLY A 166 6.50 1.22 -9.32
CA GLY A 166 6.09 0.93 -7.95
C GLY A 166 7.02 -0.03 -7.19
N LEU A 167 8.29 -0.16 -7.60
CA LEU A 167 9.29 -0.94 -6.88
C LEU A 167 10.11 0.00 -5.99
N HIS A 168 9.72 0.10 -4.71
CA HIS A 168 10.44 0.92 -3.72
C HIS A 168 11.84 0.37 -3.42
N ASP A 169 12.00 -0.96 -3.45
CA ASP A 169 13.29 -1.64 -3.43
C ASP A 169 13.43 -2.47 -4.71
N LYS A 170 14.45 -2.17 -5.51
CA LYS A 170 14.70 -2.84 -6.79
C LYS A 170 15.07 -4.31 -6.65
N CYS A 171 15.56 -4.72 -5.47
CA CYS A 171 15.93 -6.10 -5.17
C CYS A 171 14.78 -6.91 -4.57
N GLY A 172 13.75 -6.22 -4.05
CA GLY A 172 12.58 -6.85 -3.46
C GLY A 172 11.74 -7.61 -4.49
N SER A 173 10.77 -8.38 -4.00
CA SER A 173 9.83 -9.13 -4.86
C SER A 173 8.40 -8.66 -4.74
N THR A 174 8.20 -7.46 -4.21
CA THR A 174 6.88 -6.87 -4.03
C THR A 174 6.81 -5.54 -4.76
N ARG A 175 5.79 -5.38 -5.61
CA ARG A 175 5.48 -4.14 -6.30
C ARG A 175 4.27 -3.48 -5.64
N ILE A 176 4.30 -2.16 -5.49
CA ILE A 176 3.15 -1.40 -5.02
C ILE A 176 2.33 -0.92 -6.21
N LYS A 177 1.01 -1.12 -6.11
CA LYS A 177 0.00 -0.69 -7.08
C LYS A 177 -1.14 0.04 -6.38
N ASN A 178 -1.96 0.74 -7.17
CA ASN A 178 -3.24 1.31 -6.74
C ASN A 178 -3.13 2.15 -5.44
N ILE A 179 -2.06 2.95 -5.33
CA ILE A 179 -1.89 3.86 -4.19
C ILE A 179 -2.93 4.96 -4.33
N GLY A 180 -3.73 5.13 -3.28
CA GLY A 180 -4.70 6.20 -3.17
C GLY A 180 -4.89 6.58 -1.71
N TRP A 181 -5.40 7.77 -1.48
CA TRP A 181 -5.82 8.17 -0.16
C TRP A 181 -6.96 9.16 -0.20
N ASP A 182 -7.68 9.16 0.90
CA ASP A 182 -8.77 10.08 1.17
C ASP A 182 -8.67 10.52 2.62
N HIS A 183 -9.25 11.67 2.91
CA HIS A 183 -9.17 12.29 4.21
C HIS A 183 -10.53 12.87 4.60
N GLY A 184 -10.79 12.91 5.91
CA GLY A 184 -12.00 13.53 6.42
C GLY A 184 -11.93 15.04 6.33
N LYS A 185 -12.86 15.67 7.05
CA LYS A 185 -12.89 17.13 7.19
C LYS A 185 -11.64 17.61 7.93
N ALA A 186 -11.22 18.84 7.64
CA ALA A 186 -10.27 19.56 8.48
C ALA A 186 -11.03 20.56 9.34
N PRO A 187 -11.18 20.34 10.66
CA PRO A 187 -11.85 21.28 11.54
C PRO A 187 -11.19 22.67 11.56
N ASP A 188 -9.88 22.71 11.36
CA ASP A 188 -9.06 23.93 11.31
C ASP A 188 -8.72 24.39 9.89
N GLY A 189 -9.23 23.69 8.86
CA GLY A 189 -8.96 23.96 7.46
C GLY A 189 -7.61 23.46 6.91
N SER A 190 -6.71 22.93 7.74
CA SER A 190 -5.34 22.58 7.34
C SER A 190 -4.94 21.15 7.65
N HIS A 191 -5.51 20.55 8.69
CA HIS A 191 -5.14 19.22 9.17
C HIS A 191 -6.34 18.27 9.11
N PRO A 192 -6.25 17.15 8.39
CA PRO A 192 -7.35 16.19 8.31
C PRO A 192 -7.58 15.50 9.65
N SER A 193 -8.84 15.44 10.10
CA SER A 193 -9.21 14.69 11.31
C SER A 193 -9.22 13.18 11.10
N GLU A 194 -9.19 12.75 9.84
CA GLU A 194 -9.29 11.37 9.42
C GLU A 194 -8.42 11.15 8.18
N LEU A 195 -7.74 10.03 8.12
CA LEU A 195 -6.94 9.64 6.96
C LEU A 195 -7.16 8.16 6.65
N VAL A 196 -7.29 7.86 5.37
CA VAL A 196 -7.29 6.51 4.82
C VAL A 196 -6.30 6.45 3.68
N ILE A 197 -5.33 5.54 3.77
CA ILE A 197 -4.43 5.19 2.66
C ILE A 197 -4.82 3.79 2.20
N GLU A 198 -4.96 3.58 0.89
CA GLU A 198 -5.06 2.26 0.28
C GLU A 198 -3.89 2.07 -0.68
N ALA A 199 -3.28 0.88 -0.63
CA ALA A 199 -2.29 0.43 -1.58
C ALA A 199 -2.48 -1.06 -1.83
N THR A 200 -1.92 -1.59 -2.91
CA THR A 200 -1.92 -3.03 -3.20
C THR A 200 -0.48 -3.53 -3.20
N LEU A 201 -0.19 -4.50 -2.34
CA LEU A 201 1.06 -5.27 -2.37
C LEU A 201 0.92 -6.36 -3.44
N ASP A 202 1.60 -6.22 -4.57
CA ASP A 202 1.68 -7.23 -5.62
C ASP A 202 2.92 -8.09 -5.41
N VAL A 203 2.72 -9.23 -4.73
CA VAL A 203 3.77 -10.11 -4.22
C VAL A 203 4.12 -11.16 -5.27
N TYR A 204 5.33 -11.12 -5.81
CA TYR A 204 5.78 -12.08 -6.82
C TYR A 204 6.20 -13.43 -6.20
N LYS A 205 6.22 -14.47 -7.03
CA LYS A 205 6.58 -15.83 -6.60
C LYS A 205 8.09 -16.02 -6.35
N PHE A 206 8.95 -15.27 -7.03
CA PHE A 206 10.40 -15.45 -6.92
C PHE A 206 10.92 -14.99 -5.54
N MET A 207 12.02 -15.60 -5.10
CA MET A 207 12.71 -15.20 -3.86
C MET A 207 13.89 -14.28 -4.18
N PRO A 208 13.92 -13.04 -3.67
CA PRO A 208 15.06 -12.15 -3.77
C PRO A 208 16.36 -12.79 -3.29
N GLN A 209 17.42 -12.65 -4.08
CA GLN A 209 18.73 -13.27 -3.82
C GLN A 209 19.80 -12.26 -3.43
N LYS A 210 19.66 -11.01 -3.86
CA LYS A 210 20.62 -9.93 -3.64
C LYS A 210 20.20 -9.09 -2.43
N ALA A 211 21.16 -8.46 -1.76
CA ALA A 211 20.86 -7.60 -0.61
C ALA A 211 19.98 -6.40 -1.02
N SER A 212 19.23 -5.83 -0.07
CA SER A 212 18.48 -4.58 -0.30
C SER A 212 19.42 -3.48 -0.77
N GLY A 213 19.00 -2.71 -1.78
CA GLY A 213 19.78 -1.61 -2.34
C GLY A 213 20.99 -2.00 -3.19
N ASP A 214 21.21 -3.29 -3.46
CA ASP A 214 22.29 -3.73 -4.36
C ASP A 214 22.14 -3.07 -5.75
N PRO A 215 23.18 -2.37 -6.25
CA PRO A 215 23.10 -1.59 -7.49
C PRO A 215 22.92 -2.46 -8.73
N THR A 216 23.17 -3.78 -8.63
CA THR A 216 22.95 -4.74 -9.71
C THR A 216 21.49 -5.20 -9.78
N CYS A 217 20.63 -4.77 -8.85
CA CYS A 217 19.19 -4.96 -8.98
C CYS A 217 18.59 -3.92 -9.92
N GLY A 218 17.85 -4.37 -10.91
CA GLY A 218 17.28 -3.47 -11.90
C GLY A 218 16.47 -4.20 -12.97
N PRO A 219 15.92 -3.45 -13.93
CA PRO A 219 14.91 -3.93 -14.87
C PRO A 219 15.34 -5.11 -15.77
N GLY A 220 16.63 -5.49 -15.77
CA GLY A 220 17.18 -6.60 -16.55
C GLY A 220 17.20 -7.97 -15.87
N ASP A 221 17.23 -8.06 -14.53
CA ASP A 221 17.60 -9.31 -13.84
C ASP A 221 16.40 -10.14 -13.32
N ALA A 222 15.24 -9.51 -13.07
CA ALA A 222 14.11 -10.17 -12.40
C ALA A 222 13.06 -10.80 -13.35
N ARG A 223 13.26 -10.73 -14.67
CA ARG A 223 12.15 -10.85 -15.64
C ARG A 223 12.08 -12.13 -16.48
N ARG A 224 12.86 -13.18 -16.19
CA ARG A 224 12.77 -14.40 -17.01
C ARG A 224 11.70 -15.41 -16.59
N ASP A 225 11.30 -15.47 -15.32
CA ASP A 225 10.44 -16.57 -14.86
C ASP A 225 9.32 -16.10 -13.91
N GLY A 226 8.14 -15.77 -14.44
CA GLY A 226 6.89 -15.79 -13.66
C GLY A 226 6.20 -14.45 -13.36
N GLU A 227 5.98 -13.61 -14.37
CA GLU A 227 4.95 -12.57 -14.28
C GLU A 227 3.57 -13.27 -14.09
N PRO A 228 2.79 -12.96 -13.04
CA PRO A 228 1.45 -13.51 -12.90
C PRO A 228 0.58 -12.91 -14.01
N THR A 229 0.22 -13.72 -14.99
CA THR A 229 -0.76 -13.39 -16.04
C THR A 229 -2.15 -13.29 -15.43
N GLY A 230 -2.39 -12.22 -14.67
CA GLY A 230 -3.72 -11.78 -14.29
C GLY A 230 -4.27 -10.85 -15.37
N GLU A 231 -4.47 -11.38 -16.58
CA GLU A 231 -5.34 -10.73 -17.57
C GLU A 231 -6.78 -11.03 -17.13
N PRO A 232 -7.66 -10.02 -16.96
CA PRO A 232 -9.05 -10.29 -16.64
C PRO A 232 -9.67 -11.06 -17.81
N ALA A 233 -10.21 -12.24 -17.53
CA ALA A 233 -10.94 -13.03 -18.50
C ALA A 233 -12.01 -12.13 -19.15
N GLY A 234 -11.87 -11.90 -20.46
CA GLY A 234 -12.87 -11.20 -21.24
C GLY A 234 -14.24 -11.88 -21.10
N PRO A 235 -15.33 -11.12 -21.23
CA PRO A 235 -16.67 -11.69 -21.16
C PRO A 235 -16.83 -12.81 -22.19
N PRO A 236 -17.53 -13.91 -21.86
CA PRO A 236 -17.75 -15.01 -22.79
C PRO A 236 -18.49 -14.49 -24.02
N ASP A 237 -17.91 -14.76 -25.18
CA ASP A 237 -18.45 -14.40 -26.49
C ASP A 237 -19.71 -15.23 -26.72
N GLY A 238 -20.87 -14.63 -26.44
CA GLY A 238 -22.17 -15.24 -26.63
C GLY A 238 -22.60 -15.13 -28.08
N THR A 239 -22.36 -16.18 -28.86
CA THR A 239 -23.06 -16.36 -30.15
C THR A 239 -23.36 -17.84 -30.39
N ASP A 240 -24.57 -18.26 -30.04
CA ASP A 240 -25.23 -19.41 -30.68
C ASP A 240 -26.43 -18.87 -31.46
N PRO A 241 -26.45 -18.96 -32.81
CA PRO A 241 -27.67 -18.76 -33.56
C PRO A 241 -28.52 -20.04 -33.46
N ALA A 242 -29.75 -19.90 -32.99
CA ALA A 242 -30.74 -20.97 -32.99
C ALA A 242 -31.20 -21.31 -34.43
N PRO A 243 -31.60 -22.57 -34.70
CA PRO A 243 -32.13 -23.02 -35.99
C PRO A 243 -33.56 -22.54 -36.28
#